data_AF-A0A420IA53-F1
#
_entry.id   AF-A0A420IA53-F1
#
_cell.length_a   1.000
_cell.length_b   1.000
_cell.length_c   1.000
_cell.angle_alpha   90.00
_cell.angle_beta   90.00
_cell.angle_gamma   90.00
#
_symmetry.space_group_name_H-M   'P 1'
#
loop_
_entity.id
_entity.type
_entity.pdbx_description
1 polymer ?
#
loop_
_entity_poly.entity_id
_entity_poly.type
_entity_poly.pdbx_seq_one_letter_code
_entity_poly.pdbx_strand_id
1 'polypeptide(L)'
;MHSSLALALLGLSTIGSSHMIMKTPVPFAASKHANDNGPLKEDGSDFPCKFGYDTEGASNIMPLGSKQELAFIGGATHGGGSCQVSITYDSAPTANSVFKVIHSIEGGCPARNVAGNIGSSSATEDPDRYGFSIPESLPPGNAVLAWTWFNKVGNREMYMNCAPVTLTGPSAKEAKTSNETQVAKRDMDAYNALPNMFVANIGNGCKTKDNTDLKFDNPGQSVEVLSSNSLAGPVGNCEATAKTAASGTDTIIEPSPAAGAFFTASPEPKPAAAPDAVPEPKVAPVPEPKVAPEPTSDSEPELQSPAAASNSSEDDYIPAESTVKQPSYELSDSDANPSKSPNSSPSKGLKGSIKAGDSCSNEGAWNCIEGHSYQRCASGIWSVSMPLAQGTTCTAGNVENIKIVPVKRSTMRIPRSHLRRHLNGAKFR
;
A
#
# COMPACT_ATOMS: atom_id res chain seq x y z
N MET A 1 44.22 -29.44 -39.93
CA MET A 1 43.28 -29.78 -38.85
C MET A 1 43.27 -28.59 -37.91
N HIS A 2 42.27 -27.72 -37.99
CA HIS A 2 42.14 -26.55 -37.11
C HIS A 2 40.82 -26.72 -36.35
N SER A 3 40.91 -27.07 -35.07
CA SER A 3 39.76 -27.24 -34.19
C SER A 3 39.47 -25.89 -33.53
N SER A 4 38.42 -25.21 -33.97
CA SER A 4 37.93 -23.98 -33.33
C SER A 4 37.17 -24.35 -32.06
N LEU A 5 37.79 -24.11 -30.91
CA LEU A 5 37.13 -24.25 -29.61
C LEU A 5 36.19 -23.04 -29.41
N ALA A 6 34.89 -23.25 -29.64
CA ALA A 6 33.86 -22.27 -29.33
C ALA A 6 33.62 -22.26 -27.81
N LEU A 7 34.11 -21.23 -27.13
CA LEU A 7 33.86 -21.01 -25.71
C LEU A 7 32.44 -20.42 -25.56
N ALA A 8 31.46 -21.29 -25.31
CA ALA A 8 30.10 -20.86 -24.99
C ALA A 8 30.05 -20.32 -23.55
N LEU A 9 30.09 -18.99 -23.39
CA LEU A 9 29.73 -18.35 -22.13
C LEU A 9 28.21 -18.52 -21.90
N LEU A 10 27.83 -19.50 -21.09
CA LEU A 10 26.51 -19.59 -20.48
C LEU A 10 26.41 -18.45 -19.46
N GLY A 11 25.85 -17.32 -19.88
CA GLY A 11 25.46 -16.25 -18.97
C GLY A 11 24.38 -16.76 -18.01
N LEU A 12 24.75 -16.98 -16.74
CA LEU A 12 23.79 -17.16 -15.65
C LEU A 12 22.96 -15.87 -15.54
N SER A 13 21.82 -15.85 -16.22
CA SER A 13 20.83 -14.79 -16.08
C SER A 13 20.19 -15.01 -14.71
N THR A 14 20.55 -14.20 -13.71
CA THR A 14 19.82 -14.19 -12.45
C THR A 14 18.39 -13.74 -12.77
N ILE A 15 17.45 -14.68 -12.78
CA ILE A 15 16.02 -14.40 -12.89
C ILE A 15 15.62 -13.76 -11.56
N GLY A 16 15.92 -12.47 -11.40
CA GLY A 16 15.34 -11.67 -10.34
C GLY A 16 13.84 -11.62 -10.58
N SER A 17 13.05 -12.00 -9.60
CA SER A 17 11.59 -11.83 -9.65
C SER A 17 11.32 -10.34 -9.87
N SER A 18 10.87 -10.00 -11.07
CA SER A 18 10.70 -8.63 -11.55
C SER A 18 9.24 -8.33 -11.80
N HIS A 19 8.32 -9.08 -11.19
CA HIS A 19 6.88 -8.89 -11.32
C HIS A 19 6.39 -7.58 -10.69
N MET A 20 5.13 -7.25 -10.96
CA MET A 20 4.54 -5.97 -10.57
C MET A 20 4.00 -6.02 -9.13
N ILE A 21 4.26 -4.96 -8.37
CA ILE A 21 3.67 -4.69 -7.07
C ILE A 21 3.09 -3.28 -7.01
N MET A 22 2.09 -3.11 -6.15
CA MET A 22 1.48 -1.84 -5.82
C MET A 22 2.47 -0.96 -5.05
N LYS A 23 2.73 0.23 -5.60
CA LYS A 23 3.50 1.30 -4.96
C LYS A 23 2.59 2.30 -4.26
N THR A 24 1.46 2.61 -4.86
CA THR A 24 0.47 3.56 -4.33
C THR A 24 -0.92 2.96 -4.50
N PRO A 25 -1.74 2.87 -3.44
CA PRO A 25 -1.41 3.16 -2.04
C PRO A 25 -0.25 2.29 -1.50
N VAL A 26 0.42 2.76 -0.45
CA VAL A 26 1.56 2.02 0.14
C VAL A 26 1.03 0.73 0.79
N PRO A 27 1.50 -0.45 0.37
CA PRO A 27 0.99 -1.71 0.88
C PRO A 27 1.52 -2.04 2.28
N PHE A 28 0.84 -2.97 2.96
CA PHE A 28 1.45 -3.72 4.05
C PHE A 28 2.68 -4.46 3.55
N ALA A 29 3.66 -4.68 4.44
CA ALA A 29 4.85 -5.48 4.18
C ALA A 29 5.56 -5.09 2.86
N ALA A 30 5.65 -3.80 2.58
CA ALA A 30 6.22 -3.26 1.34
C ALA A 30 7.65 -3.76 1.10
N SER A 31 8.44 -3.89 2.16
CA SER A 31 9.80 -4.45 2.11
C SER A 31 9.83 -5.91 1.66
N LYS A 32 8.83 -6.72 2.07
CA LYS A 32 8.71 -8.11 1.65
C LYS A 32 8.28 -8.21 0.19
N HIS A 33 7.32 -7.40 -0.23
CA HIS A 33 6.92 -7.30 -1.64
C HIS A 33 8.08 -6.85 -2.55
N ALA A 34 8.97 -5.97 -2.09
CA ALA A 34 10.15 -5.57 -2.86
C ALA A 34 11.15 -6.72 -3.10
N ASN A 35 11.18 -7.71 -2.19
CA ASN A 35 12.06 -8.88 -2.28
C ASN A 35 11.38 -10.09 -2.96
N ASP A 36 10.07 -10.22 -2.83
CA ASP A 36 9.23 -11.23 -3.47
C ASP A 36 7.94 -10.58 -4.00
N ASN A 37 8.01 -10.14 -5.26
CA ASN A 37 6.91 -9.54 -6.01
C ASN A 37 6.12 -10.57 -6.84
N GLY A 38 6.35 -11.87 -6.61
CA GLY A 38 5.65 -12.93 -7.34
C GLY A 38 4.15 -12.97 -7.06
N PRO A 39 3.40 -13.76 -7.85
CA PRO A 39 1.97 -13.94 -7.63
C PRO A 39 1.68 -14.64 -6.30
N LEU A 40 0.40 -14.70 -5.95
CA LEU A 40 -0.07 -15.67 -4.96
C LEU A 40 0.25 -17.09 -5.44
N LYS A 41 0.41 -18.02 -4.51
CA LYS A 41 0.64 -19.43 -4.81
C LYS A 41 -0.58 -20.03 -5.49
N GLU A 42 -0.32 -20.95 -6.41
CA GLU A 42 -1.37 -21.65 -7.16
C GLU A 42 -2.30 -22.47 -6.27
N ASP A 43 -1.87 -22.87 -5.07
CA ASP A 43 -2.73 -23.57 -4.09
C ASP A 43 -3.53 -22.64 -3.17
N GLY A 44 -3.35 -21.32 -3.30
CA GLY A 44 -4.00 -20.31 -2.47
C GLY A 44 -3.53 -20.25 -1.03
N SER A 45 -2.44 -20.95 -0.67
CA SER A 45 -1.97 -21.03 0.74
C SER A 45 -1.46 -19.69 1.31
N ASP A 46 -1.20 -18.70 0.47
CA ASP A 46 -0.84 -17.33 0.86
C ASP A 46 -1.93 -16.30 0.54
N PHE A 47 -3.16 -16.74 0.23
CA PHE A 47 -4.33 -15.88 0.08
C PHE A 47 -5.05 -15.66 1.43
N PRO A 48 -5.55 -14.45 1.72
CA PRO A 48 -5.31 -13.18 1.04
C PRO A 48 -4.06 -12.45 1.58
N CYS A 49 -3.61 -11.42 0.87
CA CYS A 49 -2.59 -10.48 1.36
C CYS A 49 -1.25 -11.14 1.74
N LYS A 50 -0.69 -11.95 0.83
CA LYS A 50 0.60 -12.70 0.82
C LYS A 50 1.54 -12.65 2.04
N PHE A 51 1.88 -11.46 2.54
CA PHE A 51 2.89 -11.28 3.59
C PHE A 51 2.36 -10.77 4.95
N GLY A 52 1.04 -10.75 5.12
CA GLY A 52 0.38 -10.32 6.35
C GLY A 52 0.16 -8.81 6.42
N TYR A 53 0.06 -8.30 7.66
CA TYR A 53 -0.54 -6.98 7.95
C TYR A 53 0.41 -6.02 8.68
N ASP A 54 1.72 -6.24 8.57
CA ASP A 54 2.68 -5.26 9.06
C ASP A 54 2.63 -4.00 8.20
N THR A 55 2.32 -2.86 8.81
CA THR A 55 2.21 -1.60 8.07
C THR A 55 3.54 -1.09 7.56
N GLU A 56 4.66 -1.41 8.22
CA GLU A 56 5.97 -0.80 7.93
C GLU A 56 5.93 0.74 7.81
N GLY A 57 5.02 1.38 8.56
CA GLY A 57 4.80 2.84 8.52
C GLY A 57 3.85 3.34 7.43
N ALA A 58 3.24 2.44 6.64
CA ALA A 58 2.22 2.80 5.65
C ALA A 58 1.04 3.54 6.30
N SER A 59 0.67 4.68 5.71
CA SER A 59 -0.48 5.48 6.13
C SER A 59 -1.16 6.05 4.89
N ASN A 60 -2.32 5.49 4.53
CA ASN A 60 -3.09 5.93 3.37
C ASN A 60 -4.43 6.51 3.85
N ILE A 61 -4.53 7.84 3.92
CA ILE A 61 -5.75 8.54 4.32
C ILE A 61 -6.55 8.89 3.07
N MET A 62 -7.78 8.37 2.97
CA MET A 62 -8.60 8.51 1.77
C MET A 62 -9.99 9.06 2.13
N PRO A 63 -10.28 10.34 1.86
CA PRO A 63 -11.61 10.88 2.11
C PRO A 63 -12.68 10.18 1.26
N LEU A 64 -13.86 9.96 1.81
CA LEU A 64 -15.02 9.49 1.05
C LEU A 64 -15.30 10.45 -0.12
N GLY A 65 -15.55 9.92 -1.33
CA GLY A 65 -15.74 10.69 -2.56
C GLY A 65 -14.47 11.18 -3.25
N SER A 66 -13.29 11.03 -2.61
CA SER A 66 -12.04 11.47 -3.21
C SER A 66 -11.60 10.58 -4.37
N LYS A 67 -10.84 11.18 -5.30
CA LYS A 67 -10.05 10.44 -6.28
C LYS A 67 -8.71 10.06 -5.65
N GLN A 68 -8.29 8.83 -5.87
CA GLN A 68 -7.07 8.22 -5.38
C GLN A 68 -6.23 7.75 -6.56
N GLU A 69 -4.92 7.68 -6.35
CA GLU A 69 -3.97 7.18 -7.33
C GLU A 69 -3.68 5.70 -7.09
N LEU A 70 -3.54 4.96 -8.18
CA LEU A 70 -3.01 3.60 -8.20
C LEU A 70 -1.77 3.57 -9.09
N ALA A 71 -0.64 3.16 -8.52
CA ALA A 71 0.68 3.14 -9.16
C ALA A 71 1.46 1.88 -8.81
N PHE A 72 2.37 1.47 -9.69
CA PHE A 72 3.08 0.19 -9.60
C PHE A 72 4.60 0.34 -9.80
N ILE A 73 5.33 -0.64 -9.28
CA ILE A 73 6.74 -0.90 -9.61
C ILE A 73 6.92 -2.37 -9.97
N GLY A 74 7.88 -2.65 -10.84
CA GLY A 74 8.16 -3.95 -11.40
C GLY A 74 8.48 -3.85 -12.89
N GLY A 75 9.10 -4.89 -13.43
CA GLY A 75 9.46 -5.00 -14.84
C GLY A 75 8.56 -5.92 -15.66
N ALA A 76 7.98 -6.96 -15.07
CA ALA A 76 7.24 -8.00 -15.75
C ALA A 76 5.72 -7.76 -15.70
N THR A 77 5.24 -7.01 -16.69
CA THR A 77 3.83 -6.62 -16.84
C THR A 77 2.99 -7.64 -17.57
N HIS A 78 3.58 -8.70 -18.14
CA HIS A 78 2.84 -9.79 -18.80
C HIS A 78 1.85 -9.33 -19.88
N GLY A 79 2.20 -8.27 -20.61
CA GLY A 79 1.33 -7.67 -21.64
C GLY A 79 0.08 -6.98 -21.08
N GLY A 80 0.09 -6.64 -19.79
CA GLY A 80 -1.04 -6.08 -19.05
C GLY A 80 -1.96 -7.17 -18.50
N GLY A 81 -3.26 -7.02 -18.72
CA GLY A 81 -4.29 -7.82 -18.09
C GLY A 81 -5.34 -6.92 -17.44
N SER A 82 -5.98 -7.41 -16.39
CA SER A 82 -7.10 -6.71 -15.75
C SER A 82 -6.97 -6.73 -14.24
N CYS A 83 -7.44 -5.66 -13.61
CA CYS A 83 -7.27 -5.43 -12.18
C CYS A 83 -8.57 -5.07 -11.49
N GLN A 84 -8.66 -5.35 -10.19
CA GLN A 84 -9.67 -4.75 -9.32
C GLN A 84 -9.01 -4.02 -8.16
N VAL A 85 -9.69 -2.97 -7.71
CA VAL A 85 -9.49 -2.37 -6.40
C VAL A 85 -10.69 -2.72 -5.55
N SER A 86 -10.43 -3.39 -4.42
CA SER A 86 -11.47 -3.86 -3.51
C SER A 86 -11.18 -3.45 -2.07
N ILE A 87 -12.20 -3.41 -1.22
CA ILE A 87 -12.08 -3.01 0.19
C ILE A 87 -12.71 -4.08 1.09
N THR A 88 -12.12 -4.30 2.27
CA THR A 88 -12.76 -4.96 3.41
C THR A 88 -12.55 -4.16 4.70
N TYR A 89 -13.50 -4.24 5.62
CA TYR A 89 -13.36 -3.67 6.97
C TYR A 89 -12.77 -4.65 7.99
N ASP A 90 -12.46 -5.88 7.57
CA ASP A 90 -11.70 -6.81 8.40
C ASP A 90 -10.29 -6.25 8.60
N SER A 91 -9.86 -6.10 9.85
CA SER A 91 -8.58 -5.48 10.19
C SER A 91 -7.37 -6.35 9.85
N ALA A 92 -7.56 -7.67 9.80
CA ALA A 92 -6.58 -8.66 9.38
C ALA A 92 -7.32 -9.75 8.57
N PRO A 93 -7.57 -9.52 7.28
CA PRO A 93 -8.33 -10.43 6.44
C PRO A 93 -7.83 -11.88 6.48
N THR A 94 -8.72 -12.82 6.24
CA THR A 94 -8.39 -14.25 6.13
C THR A 94 -8.97 -14.81 4.83
N ALA A 95 -8.75 -16.09 4.53
CA ALA A 95 -9.37 -16.74 3.37
C ALA A 95 -10.91 -16.65 3.36
N ASN A 96 -11.55 -16.41 4.51
CA ASN A 96 -13.00 -16.25 4.65
C ASN A 96 -13.46 -14.78 4.57
N SER A 97 -12.53 -13.83 4.53
CA SER A 97 -12.87 -12.41 4.44
C SER A 97 -13.43 -12.06 3.08
N VAL A 98 -14.47 -11.23 3.08
CA VAL A 98 -15.12 -10.79 1.83
C VAL A 98 -14.61 -9.41 1.48
N PHE A 99 -13.87 -9.32 0.38
CA PHE A 99 -13.49 -8.06 -0.24
C PHE A 99 -14.57 -7.60 -1.21
N LYS A 100 -14.86 -6.29 -1.21
CA LYS A 100 -15.89 -5.66 -2.02
C LYS A 100 -15.29 -4.75 -3.08
N VAL A 101 -15.65 -4.96 -4.34
CA VAL A 101 -15.12 -4.21 -5.49
C VAL A 101 -15.60 -2.77 -5.46
N ILE A 102 -14.66 -1.83 -5.53
CA ILE A 102 -14.96 -0.40 -5.70
C ILE A 102 -14.55 0.13 -7.08
N HIS A 103 -13.63 -0.54 -7.78
CA HIS A 103 -13.20 -0.16 -9.12
C HIS A 103 -12.63 -1.37 -9.87
N SER A 104 -12.92 -1.47 -11.17
CA SER A 104 -12.35 -2.49 -12.06
C SER A 104 -11.70 -1.84 -13.28
N ILE A 105 -10.55 -2.38 -13.69
CA ILE A 105 -9.84 -1.98 -14.91
C ILE A 105 -9.73 -3.23 -15.79
N GLU A 106 -10.49 -3.27 -16.88
CA GLU A 106 -10.55 -4.37 -17.84
C GLU A 106 -9.64 -4.07 -19.04
N GLY A 107 -8.49 -4.73 -19.05
CA GLY A 107 -7.43 -4.53 -20.03
C GLY A 107 -6.45 -3.43 -19.66
N GLY A 108 -5.21 -3.58 -20.13
CA GLY A 108 -4.18 -2.57 -19.99
C GLY A 108 -3.77 -2.23 -18.55
N CYS A 109 -3.98 -3.12 -17.58
CA CYS A 109 -3.48 -2.98 -16.21
C CYS A 109 -2.51 -4.13 -15.89
N PRO A 110 -1.35 -3.88 -15.25
CA PRO A 110 -0.84 -2.60 -14.73
C PRO A 110 -0.17 -1.70 -15.78
N ALA A 111 0.06 -2.17 -17.00
CA ALA A 111 0.64 -1.37 -18.08
C ALA A 111 -0.23 -1.39 -19.35
N ARG A 112 -0.38 -0.22 -19.97
CA ARG A 112 -1.21 0.03 -21.16
C ARG A 112 -0.40 -0.12 -22.43
N ASN A 113 -1.02 -0.68 -23.47
CA ASN A 113 -0.45 -0.73 -24.83
C ASN A 113 0.94 -1.38 -24.91
N VAL A 114 1.25 -2.32 -24.02
CA VAL A 114 2.51 -3.07 -24.03
C VAL A 114 2.29 -4.49 -24.53
N ALA A 115 3.12 -4.92 -25.49
CA ALA A 115 3.10 -6.31 -25.97
C ALA A 115 3.89 -7.26 -25.05
N GLY A 116 4.71 -6.72 -24.15
CA GLY A 116 5.57 -7.47 -23.25
C GLY A 116 5.91 -6.67 -22.00
N ASN A 117 7.01 -7.06 -21.36
CA ASN A 117 7.49 -6.50 -20.09
C ASN A 117 8.14 -5.12 -20.28
N ILE A 118 7.93 -4.21 -19.34
CA ILE A 118 8.39 -2.81 -19.42
C ILE A 118 9.76 -2.57 -18.77
N GLY A 119 10.25 -3.50 -17.95
CA GLY A 119 11.43 -3.30 -17.13
C GLY A 119 12.29 -4.54 -16.98
N SER A 120 13.48 -4.32 -16.46
CA SER A 120 14.48 -5.37 -16.22
C SER A 120 14.71 -5.67 -14.73
N SER A 121 13.95 -5.05 -13.83
CA SER A 121 14.12 -5.21 -12.38
C SER A 121 12.82 -5.03 -11.58
N SER A 122 12.79 -5.54 -10.34
CA SER A 122 11.70 -5.34 -9.38
C SER A 122 11.47 -3.89 -8.98
N ALA A 123 12.48 -3.03 -9.17
CA ALA A 123 12.43 -1.61 -8.83
C ALA A 123 12.13 -0.72 -10.05
N THR A 124 11.79 -1.30 -11.21
CA THR A 124 11.44 -0.49 -12.39
C THR A 124 10.15 0.27 -12.10
N GLU A 125 10.15 1.59 -12.31
CA GLU A 125 8.92 2.38 -12.20
C GLU A 125 8.03 2.07 -13.40
N ASP A 126 6.77 1.72 -13.15
CA ASP A 126 5.77 1.72 -14.21
C ASP A 126 5.56 3.17 -14.67
N PRO A 127 5.50 3.49 -15.97
CA PRO A 127 5.12 4.83 -16.41
C PRO A 127 3.62 5.09 -16.28
N ASP A 128 2.78 4.05 -16.27
CA ASP A 128 1.33 4.20 -16.21
C ASP A 128 0.84 4.45 -14.78
N ARG A 129 -0.13 5.35 -14.66
CA ARG A 129 -0.84 5.67 -13.42
C ARG A 129 -2.34 5.57 -13.68
N TYR A 130 -3.07 5.09 -12.68
CA TYR A 130 -4.51 4.91 -12.74
C TYR A 130 -5.17 5.72 -11.63
N GLY A 131 -6.43 6.10 -11.87
CA GLY A 131 -7.25 6.76 -10.87
C GLY A 131 -8.40 5.86 -10.45
N PHE A 132 -8.75 5.87 -9.18
CA PHE A 132 -9.99 5.27 -8.70
C PHE A 132 -10.66 6.21 -7.69
N SER A 133 -11.96 6.05 -7.44
CA SER A 133 -12.68 6.86 -6.46
C SER A 133 -13.09 6.03 -5.25
N ILE A 134 -13.01 6.63 -4.06
CA ILE A 134 -13.62 6.06 -2.86
C ILE A 134 -15.12 6.38 -2.88
N PRO A 135 -16.03 5.39 -2.91
CA PRO A 135 -17.45 5.68 -2.93
C PRO A 135 -17.89 6.46 -1.69
N GLU A 136 -18.66 7.53 -1.88
CA GLU A 136 -19.17 8.38 -0.78
C GLU A 136 -20.13 7.66 0.17
N SER A 137 -20.65 6.51 -0.25
CA SER A 137 -21.59 5.69 0.51
C SER A 137 -20.92 4.67 1.43
N LEU A 138 -19.60 4.54 1.38
CA LEU A 138 -18.89 3.67 2.31
C LEU A 138 -18.89 4.26 3.72
N PRO A 139 -18.90 3.42 4.78
CA PRO A 139 -18.68 3.91 6.12
C PRO A 139 -17.26 4.48 6.30
N PRO A 140 -17.09 5.58 7.04
CA PRO A 140 -15.76 6.01 7.45
C PRO A 140 -15.15 5.01 8.44
N GLY A 141 -13.82 4.97 8.53
CA GLY A 141 -13.10 4.08 9.43
C GLY A 141 -11.86 3.44 8.80
N ASN A 142 -11.20 2.59 9.58
CA ASN A 142 -10.06 1.81 9.10
C ASN A 142 -10.57 0.64 8.25
N ALA A 143 -9.91 0.41 7.12
CA ALA A 143 -10.20 -0.68 6.22
C ALA A 143 -8.90 -1.20 5.56
N VAL A 144 -9.02 -2.31 4.86
CA VAL A 144 -7.95 -2.87 4.02
C VAL A 144 -8.38 -2.74 2.57
N LEU A 145 -7.53 -2.08 1.77
CA LEU A 145 -7.68 -2.02 0.32
C LEU A 145 -6.84 -3.13 -0.30
N ALA A 146 -7.37 -3.83 -1.29
CA ALA A 146 -6.66 -4.82 -2.09
C ALA A 146 -6.61 -4.39 -3.55
N TRP A 147 -5.41 -4.37 -4.11
CA TRP A 147 -5.21 -4.44 -5.55
C TRP A 147 -5.06 -5.91 -5.94
N THR A 148 -5.87 -6.37 -6.89
CA THR A 148 -5.71 -7.68 -7.53
C THR A 148 -5.47 -7.51 -9.01
N TRP A 149 -4.63 -8.37 -9.58
CA TRP A 149 -4.30 -8.37 -10.99
C TRP A 149 -4.26 -9.79 -11.56
N PHE A 150 -4.88 -9.95 -12.73
CA PHE A 150 -4.90 -11.15 -13.53
C PHE A 150 -4.17 -10.86 -14.84
N ASN A 151 -3.01 -11.49 -15.01
CA ASN A 151 -2.11 -11.24 -16.12
C ASN A 151 -2.65 -11.78 -17.45
N LYS A 152 -2.42 -11.01 -18.53
CA LYS A 152 -2.86 -11.38 -19.87
C LYS A 152 -2.09 -12.57 -20.42
N VAL A 153 -0.76 -12.49 -20.41
CA VAL A 153 0.16 -13.46 -21.02
C VAL A 153 0.93 -14.23 -19.95
N GLY A 154 1.28 -15.49 -20.20
CA GLY A 154 2.10 -16.30 -19.31
C GLY A 154 1.31 -17.31 -18.49
N ASN A 155 1.82 -17.67 -17.30
CA ASN A 155 1.10 -18.55 -16.39
C ASN A 155 -0.22 -17.92 -15.97
N ARG A 156 -1.22 -18.73 -15.62
CA ARG A 156 -2.49 -18.20 -15.11
C ARG A 156 -2.29 -17.87 -13.65
N GLU A 157 -2.11 -16.60 -13.33
CA GLU A 157 -1.69 -16.15 -11.99
C GLU A 157 -2.68 -15.13 -11.43
N MET A 158 -2.65 -14.96 -10.11
CA MET A 158 -3.35 -13.88 -9.41
C MET A 158 -2.33 -13.16 -8.54
N TYR A 159 -2.16 -11.88 -8.79
CA TYR A 159 -1.37 -10.98 -7.96
C TYR A 159 -2.30 -10.28 -6.98
N MET A 160 -1.85 -10.10 -5.74
CA MET A 160 -2.62 -9.39 -4.71
C MET A 160 -1.69 -8.64 -3.77
N ASN A 161 -1.86 -7.33 -3.65
CA ASN A 161 -1.22 -6.53 -2.60
C ASN A 161 -2.30 -5.80 -1.81
N CYS A 162 -2.12 -5.73 -0.49
CA CYS A 162 -3.08 -5.11 0.41
C CYS A 162 -2.45 -3.89 1.08
N ALA A 163 -3.24 -2.86 1.33
CA ALA A 163 -2.81 -1.62 1.98
C ALA A 163 -3.74 -1.25 3.15
N PRO A 164 -3.20 -0.74 4.27
CA PRO A 164 -4.01 -0.12 5.31
C PRO A 164 -4.57 1.19 4.77
N VAL A 165 -5.87 1.41 4.88
CA VAL A 165 -6.50 2.68 4.53
C VAL A 165 -7.36 3.22 5.66
N THR A 166 -7.39 4.54 5.82
CA THR A 166 -8.29 5.24 6.73
C THR A 166 -9.26 6.07 5.91
N LEU A 167 -10.52 5.65 5.88
CA LEU A 167 -11.60 6.34 5.19
C LEU A 167 -12.13 7.46 6.08
N THR A 168 -12.12 8.69 5.57
CA THR A 168 -12.45 9.89 6.36
C THR A 168 -13.56 10.73 5.76
N GLY A 169 -14.19 11.57 6.59
CA GLY A 169 -15.29 12.44 6.20
C GLY A 169 -16.67 11.80 6.46
N PRO A 170 -17.74 12.62 6.51
CA PRO A 170 -19.09 12.10 6.65
C PRO A 170 -19.48 11.36 5.37
N SER A 171 -20.23 10.27 5.49
CA SER A 171 -20.84 9.68 4.29
C SER A 171 -21.82 10.69 3.67
N ALA A 172 -22.00 10.69 2.34
CA ALA A 172 -22.78 11.73 1.64
C ALA A 172 -24.21 11.94 2.16
N LYS A 173 -24.76 10.91 2.83
CA LYS A 173 -26.10 10.93 3.39
C LYS A 173 -26.10 11.04 4.93
N GLU A 174 -24.96 10.91 5.62
CA GLU A 174 -24.81 11.33 7.02
C GLU A 174 -24.95 12.85 7.16
N ALA A 175 -24.47 13.60 6.16
CA ALA A 175 -24.69 15.04 6.05
C ALA A 175 -26.18 15.46 6.03
N LYS A 176 -27.12 14.50 5.88
CA LYS A 176 -28.57 14.74 5.72
C LYS A 176 -29.46 14.10 6.81
N THR A 177 -28.92 13.28 7.72
CA THR A 177 -29.74 12.51 8.69
C THR A 177 -29.14 12.55 10.10
N SER A 178 -29.95 12.79 11.13
CA SER A 178 -29.51 12.97 12.52
C SER A 178 -29.51 11.69 13.38
N ASN A 179 -29.66 10.49 12.79
CA ASN A 179 -29.66 9.22 13.54
C ASN A 179 -28.47 8.36 13.12
N GLU A 180 -27.45 8.33 13.98
CA GLU A 180 -26.15 7.67 13.78
C GLU A 180 -26.27 6.16 13.52
N THR A 181 -27.14 5.46 14.25
CA THR A 181 -27.34 4.01 14.07
C THR A 181 -27.94 3.68 12.69
N GLN A 182 -28.87 4.52 12.20
CA GLN A 182 -29.44 4.33 10.87
C GLN A 182 -28.44 4.66 9.76
N VAL A 183 -27.58 5.65 9.97
CA VAL A 183 -26.48 5.98 9.05
C VAL A 183 -25.51 4.81 8.95
N ALA A 184 -25.01 4.30 10.08
CA ALA A 184 -24.08 3.17 10.11
C ALA A 184 -24.66 1.92 9.44
N LYS A 185 -25.93 1.58 9.73
CA LYS A 185 -26.61 0.45 9.08
C LYS A 185 -26.70 0.63 7.57
N ARG A 186 -27.13 1.81 7.10
CA ARG A 186 -27.27 2.10 5.68
C ARG A 186 -25.93 2.04 4.95
N ASP A 187 -24.88 2.61 5.53
CA ASP A 187 -23.55 2.65 4.91
C ASP A 187 -22.98 1.23 4.83
N MET A 188 -23.25 0.39 5.83
CA MET A 188 -22.92 -1.03 5.76
C MET A 188 -23.77 -1.81 4.76
N ASP A 189 -25.06 -1.50 4.64
CA ASP A 189 -25.91 -2.07 3.59
C ASP A 189 -25.38 -1.65 2.19
N ALA A 190 -24.85 -0.44 2.02
CA ALA A 190 -24.24 0.03 0.78
C ALA A 190 -22.91 -0.69 0.47
N TYR A 191 -22.04 -0.88 1.46
CA TYR A 191 -20.84 -1.72 1.33
C TYR A 191 -21.19 -3.17 0.97
N ASN A 192 -22.18 -3.75 1.65
CA ASN A 192 -22.60 -5.13 1.40
C ASN A 192 -23.22 -5.33 0.02
N ALA A 193 -23.81 -4.28 -0.56
CA ALA A 193 -24.34 -4.26 -1.92
C ALA A 193 -23.26 -4.15 -3.00
N LEU A 194 -22.00 -3.88 -2.66
CA LEU A 194 -20.93 -3.96 -3.65
C LEU A 194 -20.69 -5.43 -4.06
N PRO A 195 -20.26 -5.69 -5.31
CA PRO A 195 -19.87 -7.04 -5.71
C PRO A 195 -18.70 -7.55 -4.88
N ASN A 196 -18.65 -8.86 -4.66
CA ASN A 196 -17.46 -9.47 -4.10
C ASN A 196 -16.32 -9.44 -5.14
N MET A 197 -15.09 -9.28 -4.65
CA MET A 197 -13.87 -9.34 -5.44
C MET A 197 -13.77 -10.66 -6.19
N PHE A 198 -13.34 -10.60 -7.44
CA PHE A 198 -13.09 -11.79 -8.24
C PHE A 198 -11.81 -12.50 -7.78
N VAL A 199 -11.86 -13.83 -7.67
CA VAL A 199 -10.76 -14.69 -7.23
C VAL A 199 -10.65 -15.88 -8.17
N ALA A 200 -9.47 -16.09 -8.75
CA ALA A 200 -9.18 -17.17 -9.68
C ALA A 200 -7.69 -17.52 -9.64
N ASN A 201 -7.30 -18.58 -10.36
CA ASN A 201 -5.91 -18.98 -10.56
C ASN A 201 -5.17 -19.40 -9.27
N ILE A 202 -5.88 -19.64 -8.17
CA ILE A 202 -5.33 -20.05 -6.86
C ILE A 202 -5.91 -21.38 -6.37
N GLY A 203 -6.10 -22.33 -7.29
CA GLY A 203 -6.51 -23.69 -6.93
C GLY A 203 -8.00 -23.82 -6.56
N ASN A 204 -8.78 -22.75 -6.72
CA ASN A 204 -10.21 -22.69 -6.40
C ASN A 204 -11.14 -23.23 -7.51
N GLY A 205 -10.58 -23.85 -8.57
CA GLY A 205 -11.36 -24.34 -9.71
C GLY A 205 -11.84 -23.27 -10.70
N CYS A 206 -11.55 -21.99 -10.44
CA CYS A 206 -11.80 -20.87 -11.34
C CYS A 206 -10.49 -20.43 -12.00
N LYS A 207 -10.52 -20.18 -13.32
CA LYS A 207 -9.36 -19.79 -14.10
C LYS A 207 -9.67 -18.62 -15.03
N THR A 208 -8.62 -17.93 -15.43
CA THR A 208 -8.64 -16.93 -16.51
C THR A 208 -8.18 -17.55 -17.82
N LYS A 209 -8.65 -17.00 -18.95
CA LYS A 209 -8.23 -17.45 -20.29
C LYS A 209 -6.90 -16.81 -20.68
N ASP A 210 -6.03 -17.61 -21.30
CA ASP A 210 -4.71 -17.15 -21.77
C ASP A 210 -4.82 -16.20 -22.98
N ASN A 211 -3.88 -15.26 -23.08
CA ASN A 211 -3.76 -14.23 -24.12
C ASN A 211 -5.00 -13.32 -24.27
N THR A 212 -5.79 -13.18 -23.21
CA THR A 212 -6.97 -12.30 -23.17
C THR A 212 -6.96 -11.44 -21.92
N ASP A 213 -7.54 -10.25 -22.02
CA ASP A 213 -7.81 -9.42 -20.86
C ASP A 213 -9.08 -9.96 -20.18
N LEU A 214 -9.05 -10.08 -18.85
CA LEU A 214 -10.20 -10.61 -18.11
C LEU A 214 -11.33 -9.57 -18.08
N LYS A 215 -12.48 -9.96 -18.62
CA LYS A 215 -13.75 -9.28 -18.38
C LYS A 215 -14.36 -9.83 -17.11
N PHE A 216 -14.56 -8.99 -16.10
CA PHE A 216 -15.18 -9.41 -14.86
C PHE A 216 -16.69 -9.58 -15.06
N ASP A 217 -17.26 -10.66 -14.54
CA ASP A 217 -18.72 -10.86 -14.61
C ASP A 217 -19.47 -9.86 -13.72
N ASN A 218 -18.82 -9.39 -12.65
CA ASN A 218 -19.35 -8.39 -11.72
C ASN A 218 -18.31 -7.30 -11.44
N PRO A 219 -18.09 -6.37 -12.38
CA PRO A 219 -17.03 -5.36 -12.30
C PRO A 219 -17.37 -4.20 -11.33
N GLY A 220 -18.61 -4.12 -10.84
CA GLY A 220 -19.09 -3.00 -10.02
C GLY A 220 -19.59 -1.83 -10.85
N GLN A 221 -19.80 -0.68 -10.20
CA GLN A 221 -20.33 0.53 -10.85
C GLN A 221 -19.23 1.43 -11.44
N SER A 222 -17.97 1.24 -11.03
CA SER A 222 -16.84 2.00 -11.54
C SER A 222 -15.94 1.04 -12.33
N VAL A 223 -15.96 1.18 -13.65
CA VAL A 223 -15.27 0.28 -14.58
C VAL A 223 -14.61 1.09 -15.68
N GLU A 224 -13.34 0.82 -15.92
CA GLU A 224 -12.60 1.32 -17.08
C GLU A 224 -12.23 0.14 -17.97
N VAL A 225 -12.54 0.23 -19.27
CA VAL A 225 -12.09 -0.75 -20.26
C VAL A 225 -10.98 -0.08 -21.07
N LEU A 226 -9.74 -0.50 -20.86
CA LEU A 226 -8.56 0.14 -21.44
C LEU A 226 -7.85 -0.81 -22.40
N SER A 227 -7.45 -0.29 -23.56
CA SER A 227 -6.47 -0.91 -24.46
C SER A 227 -6.70 -2.41 -24.75
N SER A 228 -7.97 -2.86 -24.78
CA SER A 228 -8.29 -4.27 -24.98
C SER A 228 -8.97 -4.51 -26.33
N ASN A 229 -8.35 -5.38 -27.12
CA ASN A 229 -8.93 -5.93 -28.34
C ASN A 229 -9.39 -7.39 -28.14
N SER A 230 -9.31 -7.91 -26.90
CA SER A 230 -9.38 -9.35 -26.61
C SER A 230 -9.91 -9.63 -25.20
N LEU A 231 -11.08 -9.10 -24.85
CA LEU A 231 -11.73 -9.38 -23.57
C LEU A 231 -12.34 -10.79 -23.56
N ALA A 232 -12.14 -11.52 -22.45
CA ALA A 232 -12.79 -12.80 -22.21
C ALA A 232 -13.23 -12.93 -20.75
N GLY A 233 -14.41 -13.53 -20.55
CA GLY A 233 -14.87 -13.89 -19.21
C GLY A 233 -14.04 -15.03 -18.59
N PRO A 234 -14.23 -15.28 -17.30
CA PRO A 234 -13.55 -16.36 -16.60
C PRO A 234 -14.05 -17.73 -17.06
N VAL A 235 -13.27 -18.78 -16.78
CA VAL A 235 -13.55 -20.16 -17.18
C VAL A 235 -13.41 -21.11 -15.99
N GLY A 236 -14.19 -22.21 -16.01
CA GLY A 236 -14.23 -23.18 -14.91
C GLY A 236 -15.34 -22.87 -13.89
N ASN A 237 -15.14 -23.33 -12.66
CA ASN A 237 -16.13 -23.22 -11.59
C ASN A 237 -15.94 -21.91 -10.83
N CYS A 238 -16.24 -20.80 -11.50
CA CYS A 238 -16.12 -19.47 -10.92
C CYS A 238 -17.37 -19.15 -10.09
N GLU A 239 -17.15 -18.66 -8.86
CA GLU A 239 -18.23 -18.30 -7.97
C GLU A 239 -19.00 -17.13 -8.57
N ALA A 240 -20.32 -17.31 -8.75
CA ALA A 240 -21.18 -16.23 -9.18
C ALA A 240 -21.31 -15.23 -8.02
N THR A 241 -20.50 -14.18 -8.04
CA THR A 241 -20.64 -13.10 -7.06
C THR A 241 -22.01 -12.43 -7.27
N ALA A 242 -22.71 -12.14 -6.16
CA ALA A 242 -24.10 -11.69 -6.20
C ALA A 242 -24.24 -10.47 -7.13
N LYS A 243 -25.06 -10.62 -8.19
CA LYS A 243 -25.41 -9.52 -9.10
C LYS A 243 -26.16 -8.45 -8.33
N THR A 244 -25.49 -7.38 -7.90
CA THR A 244 -26.21 -6.18 -7.49
C THR A 244 -26.56 -5.37 -8.74
N ALA A 245 -27.84 -5.03 -8.85
CA ALA A 245 -28.40 -4.34 -10.00
C ALA A 245 -27.62 -3.03 -10.23
N ALA A 246 -26.86 -3.00 -11.33
CA ALA A 246 -26.40 -1.76 -11.91
C ALA A 246 -27.65 -0.94 -12.26
N SER A 247 -27.89 0.16 -11.53
CA SER A 247 -28.83 1.17 -11.99
C SER A 247 -28.19 1.84 -13.19
N GLY A 248 -28.52 1.33 -14.38
CA GLY A 248 -27.91 1.73 -15.64
C GLY A 248 -28.00 3.23 -15.88
N THR A 249 -26.85 3.81 -16.21
CA THR A 249 -26.77 4.82 -17.25
C THR A 249 -25.52 4.48 -18.03
N ASP A 250 -25.69 3.70 -19.10
CA ASP A 250 -24.65 3.47 -20.10
C ASP A 250 -24.19 4.83 -20.61
N THR A 251 -23.12 5.32 -20.03
CA THR A 251 -22.36 6.43 -20.60
C THR A 251 -21.05 5.81 -21.02
N ILE A 252 -21.02 5.34 -22.26
CA ILE A 252 -19.77 5.05 -22.96
C ILE A 252 -19.04 6.38 -23.01
N ILE A 253 -18.08 6.59 -22.11
CA ILE A 253 -17.10 7.67 -22.29
C ILE A 253 -16.10 7.11 -23.29
N GLU A 254 -16.25 7.51 -24.56
CA GLU A 254 -15.20 7.35 -25.56
C GLU A 254 -13.89 7.97 -25.03
N PRO A 255 -12.72 7.36 -25.34
CA PRO A 255 -11.45 7.93 -24.96
C PRO A 255 -11.24 9.24 -25.75
N SER A 256 -11.36 10.37 -25.05
CA SER A 256 -10.90 11.65 -25.58
C SER A 256 -9.37 11.64 -25.66
N PRO A 257 -8.74 11.97 -26.80
CA PRO A 257 -7.30 12.08 -26.90
C PRO A 257 -6.89 13.42 -26.26
N ALA A 258 -6.65 13.40 -24.95
CA ALA A 258 -5.98 14.48 -24.26
C ALA A 258 -4.92 13.90 -23.32
N ALA A 259 -3.74 13.70 -23.88
CA ALA A 259 -2.52 13.57 -23.11
C ALA A 259 -2.36 14.81 -22.22
N GLY A 260 -2.09 14.57 -20.93
CA GLY A 260 -1.44 15.52 -20.03
C GLY A 260 -2.33 16.60 -19.42
N ALA A 261 -2.94 16.31 -18.26
CA ALA A 261 -3.20 17.32 -17.23
C ALA A 261 -3.61 16.65 -15.89
N PHE A 262 -2.67 15.99 -15.23
CA PHE A 262 -2.77 15.76 -13.80
C PHE A 262 -1.51 16.35 -13.16
N PHE A 263 -1.71 17.37 -12.33
CA PHE A 263 -0.73 18.24 -11.65
C PHE A 263 -0.05 19.30 -12.55
N THR A 264 -0.56 20.54 -12.47
CA THR A 264 0.18 21.73 -12.89
C THR A 264 1.33 21.97 -11.92
N ALA A 265 2.57 21.74 -12.36
CA ALA A 265 3.75 22.24 -11.68
C ALA A 265 3.75 23.78 -11.69
N SER A 266 4.05 24.38 -10.54
CA SER A 266 4.35 25.80 -10.40
C SER A 266 5.61 26.14 -11.24
N PRO A 267 5.73 27.31 -11.89
CA PRO A 267 6.78 27.58 -12.87
C PRO A 267 8.15 27.79 -12.19
N GLU A 268 9.15 27.00 -12.60
CA GLU A 268 10.56 27.27 -12.35
C GLU A 268 11.11 28.33 -13.31
N PRO A 269 12.13 29.12 -12.90
CA PRO A 269 12.55 30.31 -13.62
C PRO A 269 13.43 29.99 -14.84
N LYS A 270 13.28 30.87 -15.84
CA LYS A 270 13.93 30.95 -17.16
C LYS A 270 15.43 30.59 -17.19
N PRO A 271 15.91 29.78 -18.16
CA PRO A 271 17.34 29.56 -18.39
C PRO A 271 18.04 30.81 -18.94
N ALA A 272 19.22 31.12 -18.41
CA ALA A 272 20.13 32.12 -18.96
C ALA A 272 20.82 31.59 -20.24
N ALA A 273 21.13 32.52 -21.16
CA ALA A 273 21.72 32.24 -22.46
C ALA A 273 23.14 31.64 -22.38
N ALA A 274 23.45 30.73 -23.31
CA ALA A 274 24.77 30.14 -23.50
C ALA A 274 25.79 31.15 -24.04
N PRO A 275 27.06 31.13 -23.58
CA PRO A 275 28.16 31.78 -24.28
C PRO A 275 28.85 30.83 -25.29
N ASP A 276 29.43 31.47 -26.30
CA ASP A 276 30.00 30.93 -27.54
C ASP A 276 31.13 29.87 -27.40
N ALA A 277 31.26 29.09 -28.47
CA ALA A 277 32.24 28.04 -28.69
C ALA A 277 33.70 28.51 -28.66
N VAL A 278 34.56 27.70 -28.03
CA VAL A 278 36.03 27.78 -28.07
C VAL A 278 36.56 26.41 -28.54
N PRO A 279 37.55 26.33 -29.46
CA PRO A 279 37.88 25.11 -30.20
C PRO A 279 38.72 24.10 -29.39
N GLU A 280 38.60 22.83 -29.78
CA GLU A 280 39.28 21.64 -29.22
C GLU A 280 40.83 21.74 -29.22
N PRO A 281 41.49 21.22 -28.17
CA PRO A 281 42.91 20.88 -28.25
C PRO A 281 43.09 19.45 -28.81
N LYS A 282 43.93 19.34 -29.85
CA LYS A 282 44.40 18.07 -30.42
C LYS A 282 45.12 17.23 -29.35
N VAL A 283 44.66 15.99 -29.15
CA VAL A 283 45.36 14.98 -28.33
C VAL A 283 46.21 14.09 -29.23
N ALA A 284 47.49 13.94 -28.86
CA ALA A 284 48.49 13.10 -29.51
C ALA A 284 48.29 11.60 -29.22
N PRO A 285 48.78 10.68 -30.08
CA PRO A 285 48.55 9.24 -29.92
C PRO A 285 49.35 8.65 -28.75
N VAL A 286 48.69 7.78 -27.98
CA VAL A 286 49.27 6.99 -26.88
C VAL A 286 49.96 5.75 -27.45
N PRO A 287 51.19 5.39 -27.01
CA PRO A 287 51.92 4.22 -27.52
C PRO A 287 51.48 2.89 -26.86
N GLU A 288 51.59 1.81 -27.64
CA GLU A 288 51.32 0.41 -27.27
C GLU A 288 52.18 -0.10 -26.10
N PRO A 289 51.65 -1.03 -25.27
CA PRO A 289 52.44 -1.69 -24.23
C PRO A 289 53.24 -2.88 -24.79
N LYS A 290 54.52 -2.92 -24.40
CA LYS A 290 55.51 -3.98 -24.69
C LYS A 290 55.21 -5.27 -23.93
N VAL A 291 55.39 -6.38 -24.64
CA VAL A 291 55.48 -7.78 -24.16
C VAL A 291 56.80 -8.03 -23.40
N ALA A 292 56.75 -8.82 -22.33
CA ALA A 292 57.88 -9.52 -21.71
C ALA A 292 57.39 -10.81 -20.99
N PRO A 293 58.26 -11.82 -20.76
CA PRO A 293 57.96 -13.25 -21.03
C PRO A 293 57.55 -14.11 -19.82
N GLU A 294 57.09 -15.33 -20.15
CA GLU A 294 56.72 -16.48 -19.30
C GLU A 294 57.77 -16.92 -18.27
N PRO A 295 57.34 -17.67 -17.23
CA PRO A 295 58.09 -18.81 -16.73
C PRO A 295 57.34 -20.15 -16.96
N THR A 296 58.13 -21.13 -17.39
CA THR A 296 57.85 -22.53 -17.69
C THR A 296 57.87 -23.47 -16.47
N SER A 297 57.10 -24.56 -16.55
CA SER A 297 57.17 -25.87 -15.85
C SER A 297 57.08 -25.87 -14.31
N ASP A 298 56.45 -26.84 -13.63
CA ASP A 298 56.29 -28.26 -13.94
C ASP A 298 55.27 -28.93 -12.99
N SER A 299 54.79 -30.11 -13.40
CA SER A 299 54.29 -31.25 -12.60
C SER A 299 52.80 -31.38 -12.22
N GLU A 300 52.16 -32.26 -12.99
CA GLU A 300 51.03 -33.17 -12.72
C GLU A 300 51.43 -34.27 -11.70
N PRO A 301 50.50 -34.87 -10.92
CA PRO A 301 49.86 -36.14 -11.33
C PRO A 301 48.34 -36.26 -11.04
N GLU A 302 47.63 -36.64 -12.10
CA GLU A 302 46.83 -37.87 -12.28
C GLU A 302 45.74 -38.31 -11.27
N LEU A 303 44.58 -38.57 -11.89
CA LEU A 303 43.36 -39.19 -11.40
C LEU A 303 43.57 -40.57 -10.75
N GLN A 304 42.74 -40.88 -9.74
CA GLN A 304 42.20 -42.23 -9.57
C GLN A 304 40.91 -42.22 -8.74
N SER A 305 39.81 -42.64 -9.37
CA SER A 305 38.68 -43.29 -8.71
C SER A 305 38.93 -44.80 -8.75
N PRO A 306 38.48 -45.57 -7.74
CA PRO A 306 37.39 -46.49 -8.09
C PRO A 306 36.34 -46.73 -6.98
N ALA A 307 35.10 -46.83 -7.46
CA ALA A 307 34.11 -47.90 -7.24
C ALA A 307 33.60 -48.31 -5.84
N ALA A 308 32.30 -48.63 -5.86
CA ALA A 308 31.40 -49.03 -4.79
C ALA A 308 31.57 -50.48 -4.31
N ALA A 309 31.09 -50.77 -3.09
CA ALA A 309 30.28 -51.96 -2.75
C ALA A 309 29.79 -51.94 -1.28
N SER A 310 28.45 -51.96 -1.12
CA SER A 310 27.63 -52.81 -0.21
C SER A 310 28.28 -53.46 1.01
N ASN A 311 27.68 -53.33 2.21
CA ASN A 311 26.63 -54.23 2.71
C ASN A 311 26.03 -53.78 4.07
N SER A 312 24.84 -54.29 4.35
CA SER A 312 24.00 -54.16 5.55
C SER A 312 24.61 -54.73 6.85
N SER A 313 24.20 -54.18 8.01
CA SER A 313 23.48 -54.91 9.07
C SER A 313 23.12 -54.01 10.27
N GLU A 314 21.97 -54.32 10.87
CA GLU A 314 21.35 -53.75 12.07
C GLU A 314 22.23 -53.84 13.33
N ASP A 315 22.12 -52.87 14.25
CA ASP A 315 21.62 -53.10 15.62
C ASP A 315 21.60 -51.80 16.47
N ASP A 316 20.60 -51.76 17.37
CA ASP A 316 20.26 -50.84 18.45
C ASP A 316 21.33 -49.86 19.01
N TYR A 317 20.95 -48.59 19.20
CA TYR A 317 21.24 -47.86 20.45
C TYR A 317 20.35 -46.61 20.68
N ILE A 318 19.98 -46.43 21.95
CA ILE A 318 19.16 -45.38 22.59
C ILE A 318 19.78 -43.97 22.48
N PRO A 319 18.99 -42.88 22.34
CA PRO A 319 19.51 -41.52 22.52
C PRO A 319 19.27 -41.00 23.96
N ALA A 320 20.33 -40.51 24.60
CA ALA A 320 20.30 -39.74 25.84
C ALA A 320 20.55 -38.25 25.57
N GLU A 321 19.91 -37.43 26.41
CA GLU A 321 19.89 -35.96 26.50
C GLU A 321 21.24 -35.22 26.35
N SER A 322 21.17 -34.02 25.79
CA SER A 322 22.08 -32.93 26.15
C SER A 322 21.39 -31.57 26.15
N THR A 323 21.72 -30.84 27.21
CA THR A 323 21.16 -29.61 27.74
C THR A 323 21.86 -28.37 27.16
N VAL A 324 21.11 -27.29 26.92
CA VAL A 324 21.69 -25.95 26.71
C VAL A 324 20.90 -24.92 27.55
N LYS A 325 21.64 -24.15 28.35
CA LYS A 325 21.19 -23.18 29.36
C LYS A 325 20.64 -21.87 28.76
N GLN A 326 19.60 -21.35 29.41
CA GLN A 326 19.04 -20.00 29.28
C GLN A 326 19.36 -19.19 30.57
N PRO A 327 19.65 -17.87 30.50
CA PRO A 327 19.67 -17.03 31.69
C PRO A 327 18.33 -16.33 31.92
N SER A 328 17.82 -16.49 33.15
CA SER A 328 16.73 -15.75 33.79
C SER A 328 17.29 -14.55 34.56
N TYR A 329 16.59 -13.42 34.58
CA TYR A 329 16.80 -12.38 35.60
C TYR A 329 15.49 -12.06 36.32
N GLU A 330 15.57 -12.04 37.64
CA GLU A 330 14.47 -11.86 38.58
C GLU A 330 14.08 -10.38 38.75
N LEU A 331 12.81 -10.19 39.14
CA LEU A 331 12.21 -8.97 39.63
C LEU A 331 12.72 -8.62 41.04
N SER A 332 12.88 -7.34 41.35
CA SER A 332 12.87 -6.83 42.72
C SER A 332 12.14 -5.50 42.78
N ASP A 333 11.26 -5.38 43.76
CA ASP A 333 10.38 -4.26 44.07
C ASP A 333 10.96 -3.51 45.29
N SER A 334 10.84 -2.18 45.38
CA SER A 334 10.84 -1.37 46.62
C SER A 334 10.72 0.15 46.39
N ASP A 335 9.90 0.75 47.27
CA ASP A 335 9.32 2.09 47.36
C ASP A 335 10.23 3.33 47.69
N ALA A 336 9.70 4.50 47.28
CA ALA A 336 9.54 5.81 47.98
C ALA A 336 10.69 6.84 48.24
N ASN A 337 10.58 7.98 47.50
CA ASN A 337 10.50 9.42 47.93
C ASN A 337 11.79 10.22 48.34
N PRO A 338 11.75 11.57 48.50
CA PRO A 338 11.55 12.69 47.54
C PRO A 338 12.75 13.69 47.40
N SER A 339 12.67 14.57 46.38
CA SER A 339 12.91 16.04 46.44
C SER A 339 14.07 16.70 45.66
N LYS A 340 13.70 17.86 45.07
CA LYS A 340 14.46 19.07 44.66
C LYS A 340 15.14 19.18 43.27
N SER A 341 14.60 20.13 42.51
CA SER A 341 15.16 20.81 41.34
C SER A 341 16.43 21.63 41.65
N PRO A 342 17.13 22.07 40.59
CA PRO A 342 17.49 23.48 40.47
C PRO A 342 17.06 24.11 39.13
N ASN A 343 17.13 25.43 39.16
CA ASN A 343 16.42 26.46 38.41
C ASN A 343 17.26 27.03 37.24
N SER A 344 16.66 27.44 36.12
CA SER A 344 16.99 28.67 35.34
C SER A 344 16.04 28.88 34.12
N SER A 345 15.52 30.11 34.04
CA SER A 345 14.41 30.73 33.27
C SER A 345 14.66 31.02 31.76
N PRO A 346 13.75 31.73 31.03
CA PRO A 346 12.30 31.56 30.88
C PRO A 346 11.86 31.56 29.40
N SER A 347 10.94 30.67 29.04
CA SER A 347 10.02 30.87 27.91
C SER A 347 8.61 30.67 28.46
N LYS A 348 7.73 31.65 28.25
CA LYS A 348 6.36 31.68 28.78
C LYS A 348 5.63 30.37 28.46
N GLY A 349 5.63 29.42 29.39
CA GLY A 349 5.02 28.10 29.24
C GLY A 349 3.54 28.16 29.57
N LEU A 350 2.72 27.52 28.71
CA LEU A 350 1.33 27.20 28.99
C LEU A 350 1.26 26.26 30.21
N LYS A 351 0.29 26.46 31.11
CA LYS A 351 0.18 25.65 32.33
C LYS A 351 -0.13 24.20 31.95
N GLY A 352 0.71 23.27 32.40
CA GLY A 352 0.56 21.84 32.11
C GLY A 352 1.30 21.37 30.85
N SER A 353 2.04 22.24 30.15
CA SER A 353 2.98 21.81 29.11
C SER A 353 4.20 21.15 29.75
N ILE A 354 4.55 19.96 29.25
CA ILE A 354 5.85 19.33 29.53
C ILE A 354 6.84 19.87 28.48
N LYS A 355 8.12 20.02 28.80
CA LYS A 355 9.07 20.52 27.81
C LYS A 355 9.41 19.41 26.83
N ALA A 356 9.50 19.76 25.54
CA ALA A 356 9.88 18.80 24.50
C ALA A 356 11.27 18.22 24.79
N GLY A 357 11.41 16.91 24.61
CA GLY A 357 12.62 16.15 24.92
C GLY A 357 12.80 15.79 26.39
N ASP A 358 11.90 16.19 27.30
CA ASP A 358 11.93 15.68 28.66
C ASP A 358 11.57 14.18 28.67
N SER A 359 12.16 13.42 29.58
CA SER A 359 11.95 11.97 29.64
C SER A 359 10.54 11.61 30.09
N CYS A 360 10.05 10.48 29.59
CA CYS A 360 8.78 9.90 29.98
C CYS A 360 8.91 8.38 30.13
N SER A 361 8.38 7.83 31.22
CA SER A 361 8.43 6.39 31.50
C SER A 361 7.26 5.62 30.88
N ASN A 362 6.14 6.32 30.61
CA ASN A 362 4.92 5.71 30.09
C ASN A 362 4.84 5.91 28.58
N GLU A 363 5.44 4.98 27.83
CA GLU A 363 5.45 5.00 26.38
C GLU A 363 4.02 5.04 25.82
N GLY A 364 3.76 5.95 24.87
CA GLY A 364 2.44 6.15 24.28
C GLY A 364 1.50 7.05 25.08
N ALA A 365 1.88 7.52 26.28
CA ALA A 365 1.06 8.44 27.06
C ALA A 365 0.83 9.78 26.34
N TRP A 366 -0.34 10.37 26.58
CA TRP A 366 -0.73 11.67 26.06
C TRP A 366 -0.76 12.71 27.18
N ASN A 367 -0.39 13.95 26.85
CA ASN A 367 -0.58 15.10 27.72
C ASN A 367 -1.42 16.14 27.00
N CYS A 368 -2.66 16.37 27.48
CA CYS A 368 -3.51 17.44 26.99
C CYS A 368 -3.22 18.75 27.74
N ILE A 369 -2.84 19.79 27.01
CA ILE A 369 -2.45 21.10 27.55
C ILE A 369 -3.62 22.07 27.35
N GLU A 370 -4.16 22.55 28.47
CA GLU A 370 -5.22 23.58 28.52
C GLU A 370 -6.44 23.28 27.62
N GLY A 371 -6.65 22.01 27.26
CA GLY A 371 -7.75 21.56 26.41
C GLY A 371 -7.66 21.93 24.94
N HIS A 372 -6.54 22.49 24.47
CA HIS A 372 -6.40 23.01 23.11
C HIS A 372 -5.13 22.57 22.38
N SER A 373 -4.17 21.95 23.07
CA SER A 373 -2.99 21.34 22.46
C SER A 373 -2.63 20.03 23.16
N TYR A 374 -1.81 19.21 22.52
CA TYR A 374 -1.40 17.91 23.05
C TYR A 374 0.09 17.64 22.84
N GLN A 375 0.62 16.71 23.63
CA GLN A 375 1.95 16.10 23.47
C GLN A 375 1.83 14.58 23.59
N ARG A 376 2.75 13.84 22.97
CA ARG A 376 2.84 12.38 23.07
C ARG A 376 4.20 11.96 23.60
N CYS A 377 4.22 10.99 24.50
CA CYS A 377 5.42 10.27 24.89
C CYS A 377 5.74 9.23 23.82
N ALA A 378 6.91 9.34 23.21
CA ALA A 378 7.39 8.37 22.25
C ALA A 378 8.92 8.22 22.38
N SER A 379 9.41 6.98 22.33
CA SER A 379 10.82 6.64 22.54
C SER A 379 11.38 7.18 23.86
N GLY A 380 10.57 7.14 24.93
CA GLY A 380 10.96 7.62 26.25
C GLY A 380 11.13 9.14 26.38
N ILE A 381 10.68 9.93 25.40
CA ILE A 381 10.71 11.41 25.45
C ILE A 381 9.36 12.05 25.03
N TRP A 382 9.08 13.24 25.57
CA TRP A 382 7.91 14.03 25.19
C TRP A 382 8.10 14.80 23.88
N SER A 383 7.09 14.75 23.01
CA SER A 383 7.04 15.54 21.78
C SER A 383 6.89 17.04 22.05
N VAL A 384 7.09 17.86 21.01
CA VAL A 384 6.63 19.26 21.00
C VAL A 384 5.11 19.35 21.17
N SER A 385 4.62 20.47 21.69
CA SER A 385 3.18 20.75 21.80
C SER A 385 2.59 20.99 20.42
N MET A 386 1.54 20.24 20.07
CA MET A 386 0.81 20.35 18.81
C MET A 386 -0.61 20.87 19.09
N PRO A 387 -1.13 21.83 18.30
CA PRO A 387 -2.49 22.31 18.48
C PRO A 387 -3.51 21.21 18.11
N LEU A 388 -4.64 21.18 18.83
CA LEU A 388 -5.79 20.40 18.41
C LEU A 388 -6.47 21.03 17.20
N ALA A 389 -7.20 20.21 16.44
CA ALA A 389 -8.00 20.67 15.31
C ALA A 389 -9.04 21.71 15.77
N GLN A 390 -9.30 22.71 14.92
CA GLN A 390 -10.27 23.77 15.23
C GLN A 390 -11.64 23.18 15.55
N GLY A 391 -12.26 23.66 16.64
CA GLY A 391 -13.58 23.18 17.09
C GLY A 391 -13.54 21.91 17.95
N THR A 392 -12.36 21.43 18.34
CA THR A 392 -12.17 20.30 19.27
C THR A 392 -11.50 20.73 20.57
N THR A 393 -11.68 19.93 21.63
CA THR A 393 -11.06 20.13 22.95
C THR A 393 -10.76 18.78 23.60
N CYS A 394 -9.73 18.72 24.44
CA CYS A 394 -9.39 17.55 25.26
C CYS A 394 -9.49 17.87 26.76
N THR A 395 -9.62 16.86 27.61
CA THR A 395 -9.54 17.05 29.07
C THR A 395 -8.08 17.22 29.46
N ALA A 396 -7.73 18.35 30.08
CA ALA A 396 -6.36 18.64 30.49
C ALA A 396 -5.79 17.57 31.43
N GLY A 397 -4.53 17.16 31.19
CA GLY A 397 -3.82 16.18 32.01
C GLY A 397 -3.11 15.08 31.22
N ASN A 398 -2.33 14.28 31.95
CA ASN A 398 -1.66 13.09 31.44
C ASN A 398 -2.61 11.89 31.47
N VAL A 399 -2.82 11.24 30.33
CA VAL A 399 -3.72 10.09 30.17
C VAL A 399 -3.12 9.09 29.21
N GLU A 400 -3.39 7.80 29.40
CA GLU A 400 -2.98 6.75 28.45
C GLU A 400 -3.67 6.92 27.09
N ASN A 401 -4.92 7.41 27.11
CA ASN A 401 -5.72 7.66 25.91
C ASN A 401 -6.32 9.06 25.95
N ILE A 402 -5.94 9.93 25.01
CA ILE A 402 -6.50 11.27 24.91
C ILE A 402 -7.90 11.22 24.29
N LYS A 403 -8.88 11.77 25.02
CA LYS A 403 -10.24 11.95 24.51
C LYS A 403 -10.39 13.36 23.94
N ILE A 404 -10.52 13.47 22.63
CA ILE A 404 -10.77 14.72 21.93
C ILE A 404 -12.25 14.79 21.55
N VAL A 405 -12.95 15.83 22.01
CA VAL A 405 -14.39 16.02 21.79
C VAL A 405 -14.66 17.35 21.09
N PRO A 406 -15.75 17.47 20.30
CA PRO A 406 -16.14 18.75 19.73
C PRO A 406 -16.53 19.76 20.82
N VAL A 407 -16.10 21.01 20.67
CA VAL A 407 -16.54 22.12 21.53
C VAL A 407 -18.05 22.32 21.31
N LYS A 408 -18.86 22.10 22.35
CA LYS A 408 -20.31 22.34 22.27
C LYS A 408 -20.56 23.82 21.95
N ARG A 409 -21.07 24.10 20.74
CA ARG A 409 -21.64 25.42 20.42
C ARG A 409 -22.84 25.64 21.33
N SER A 410 -22.71 26.54 22.30
CA SER A 410 -23.88 27.07 23.00
C SER A 410 -24.76 27.73 21.95
N THR A 411 -25.90 27.12 21.65
CA THR A 411 -26.91 27.72 20.79
C THR A 411 -27.41 28.95 21.53
N MET A 412 -26.96 30.12 21.10
CA MET A 412 -27.52 31.39 21.53
C MET A 412 -28.99 31.35 21.11
N ARG A 413 -29.88 31.01 22.06
CA ARG A 413 -31.33 31.00 21.83
C ARG A 413 -31.73 32.43 21.54
N ILE A 414 -31.90 32.77 20.26
CA ILE A 414 -32.53 34.01 19.85
C ILE A 414 -33.97 33.95 20.42
N PRO A 415 -34.35 34.88 21.31
CA PRO A 415 -35.70 34.89 21.86
C PRO A 415 -36.71 35.01 20.71
N ARG A 416 -37.77 34.19 20.75
CA ARG A 416 -38.86 34.14 19.75
C ARG A 416 -39.64 35.47 19.59
N SER A 417 -39.26 36.54 20.29
CA SER A 417 -39.85 37.87 20.16
C SER A 417 -39.47 38.59 18.86
N HIS A 418 -38.37 38.24 18.20
CA HIS A 418 -37.95 38.92 16.95
C HIS A 418 -38.63 38.40 15.67
N LEU A 419 -39.22 37.19 15.68
CA LEU A 419 -39.85 36.63 14.48
C LEU A 419 -41.30 37.10 14.26
N ARG A 420 -41.92 37.77 15.26
CA ARG A 420 -43.33 38.21 15.18
C ARG A 420 -43.53 39.60 14.57
N ARG A 421 -42.45 40.32 14.21
CA ARG A 421 -42.54 41.68 13.67
C ARG A 421 -42.52 41.77 12.14
N HIS A 422 -42.30 40.66 11.43
CA HIS A 422 -42.24 40.63 9.95
C HIS A 422 -43.49 40.07 9.25
N LEU A 423 -44.54 39.68 9.98
CA LEU A 423 -45.77 39.12 9.37
C LEU A 423 -46.99 40.08 9.34
N ASN A 424 -46.88 41.29 9.90
CA ASN A 424 -47.99 42.26 9.93
C ASN A 424 -47.79 43.50 9.02
N GLY A 425 -46.86 43.46 8.07
CA GLY A 425 -46.52 44.62 7.22
C GLY A 425 -47.20 44.69 5.85
N ALA A 426 -48.05 43.73 5.47
CA ALA A 426 -48.64 43.68 4.13
C ALA A 426 -50.17 43.77 4.16
N LYS A 427 -50.68 44.98 4.41
CA LYS A 427 -52.01 45.46 3.96
C LYS A 427 -52.02 46.99 4.10
N PHE A 428 -52.55 47.66 3.07
CA PHE A 428 -52.47 49.10 2.73
C PHE A 428 -51.13 49.50 2.09
N ARG A 429 -51.05 49.95 0.84
CA ARG A 429 -51.98 50.60 -0.10
C ARG A 429 -51.88 49.98 -1.49
#